data_AF-A0A8D8FAB6-F1
#
_entry.id   AF-A0A8D8FAB6-F1
#
_cell.length_a   1.000
_cell.length_b   1.000
_cell.length_c   1.000
_cell.angle_alpha   90.00
_cell.angle_beta   90.00
_cell.angle_gamma   90.00
#
_symmetry.space_group_name_H-M   'P 1'
#
loop_
_entity.id
_entity.type
_entity.pdbx_description
1 polymer ?
#
loop_
_entity_poly.entity_id
_entity_poly.type
_entity_poly.pdbx_seq_one_letter_code
_entity_poly.pdbx_strand_id
1 'polypeptide(L)'
;TTPAMQPGMCVPVEGCRNIYKIFQLTNNKIPPKILTYIRQSVCRLAGVTKAVCCQLSQIDKSVLVDKQGSNKPSLLPVECGIITTDRISNGQATAPFEFPWMALLRYKDLSGTITDGCGGSLINERYVLTAAHCLGVRRLVLDHVRLGEHTKSKEQDCIGSED
;
A
#
# COMPACT_ATOMS: atom_id res chain seq x y z
N THR A 1 22.89 -1.68 0.76
CA THR A 1 23.26 -1.43 2.17
C THR A 1 23.89 -0.06 2.25
N THR A 2 23.68 0.70 3.33
CA THR A 2 24.31 2.02 3.48
C THR A 2 25.84 1.86 3.65
N PRO A 3 26.65 2.90 3.44
CA PRO A 3 28.09 2.83 3.73
C PRO A 3 28.43 2.50 5.19
N ALA A 4 27.48 2.71 6.11
CA ALA A 4 27.57 2.29 7.51
C ALA A 4 27.07 0.84 7.75
N MET A 5 26.89 0.05 6.70
CA MET A 5 26.38 -1.33 6.71
C MET A 5 24.98 -1.48 7.34
N GLN A 6 24.18 -0.41 7.37
CA GLN A 6 22.81 -0.47 7.89
C GLN A 6 21.79 -0.79 6.78
N PRO A 7 20.64 -1.37 7.13
CA PRO A 7 19.51 -1.51 6.22
C PRO A 7 19.08 -0.14 5.69
N GLY A 8 18.91 -0.05 4.37
CA GLY A 8 18.56 1.20 3.69
C GLY A 8 17.95 0.95 2.32
N MET A 9 17.26 1.96 1.81
CA MET A 9 16.54 1.94 0.53
C MET A 9 17.13 2.98 -0.43
N CYS A 10 17.15 2.68 -1.72
CA CYS A 10 17.56 3.64 -2.74
C CYS A 10 16.42 4.63 -3.00
N VAL A 11 16.65 5.91 -2.69
CA VAL A 11 15.64 6.98 -2.78
C VAL A 11 16.24 8.22 -3.47
N PRO A 12 15.42 9.13 -4.04
CA PRO A 12 15.91 10.43 -4.50
C PRO A 12 16.65 11.16 -3.37
N VAL A 13 17.68 11.94 -3.71
CA VAL A 13 18.47 12.70 -2.70
C VAL A 13 17.56 13.58 -1.83
N GLU A 14 16.51 14.16 -2.41
CA GLU A 14 15.54 14.97 -1.69
C GLU A 14 14.77 14.19 -0.62
N GLY A 15 14.60 12.88 -0.81
CA GLY A 15 13.88 11.99 0.11
C GLY A 15 14.74 11.44 1.24
N CYS A 16 15.99 11.87 1.37
CA CYS A 16 16.88 11.41 2.43
C CYS A 16 17.27 12.55 3.37
N ARG A 17 16.61 12.67 4.53
CA ARG A 17 16.67 13.87 5.40
C ARG A 17 18.08 14.26 5.80
N ASN A 18 18.91 13.31 6.21
CA ASN A 18 20.28 13.57 6.64
C ASN A 18 21.17 14.07 5.51
N ILE A 19 21.07 13.47 4.32
CA ILE A 19 21.85 13.87 3.13
C ILE A 19 21.32 15.18 2.56
N TYR A 20 20.01 15.34 2.45
CA TYR A 20 19.37 16.55 1.93
C TYR A 20 19.68 17.77 2.80
N LYS A 21 19.63 17.63 4.14
CA LYS A 21 20.02 18.69 5.08
C LYS A 21 21.48 19.11 4.90
N ILE A 22 22.40 18.20 4.58
CA ILE A 22 23.80 18.56 4.31
C ILE A 22 23.89 19.47 3.08
N PHE A 23 23.18 19.14 1.99
CA PHE A 23 23.15 19.98 0.79
C PHE A 23 22.55 21.37 1.06
N GLN A 24 21.49 21.45 1.87
CA GLN A 24 20.88 22.72 2.27
C GLN A 24 21.81 23.57 3.17
N LEU A 25 22.36 22.98 4.23
CA LEU A 25 23.14 23.68 5.25
C LEU A 25 24.51 24.15 4.74
N THR A 26 25.11 23.39 3.83
CA THR A 26 26.46 23.70 3.34
C THR A 26 26.46 24.59 2.11
N ASN A 27 25.29 24.92 1.53
CA ASN A 27 25.19 25.59 0.23
C ASN A 27 26.15 24.97 -0.81
N ASN A 28 26.14 23.63 -0.89
CA ASN A 28 27.04 22.79 -1.70
C ASN A 28 28.54 22.80 -1.33
N LYS A 29 28.97 23.47 -0.25
CA LYS A 29 30.36 23.44 0.26
C LYS A 29 30.54 22.32 1.29
N ILE A 30 30.57 21.09 0.80
CA ILE A 30 30.58 19.89 1.64
C ILE A 30 32.01 19.52 2.07
N PRO A 31 32.27 19.27 3.37
CA PRO A 31 33.57 18.78 3.83
C PRO A 31 34.00 17.47 3.14
N PRO A 32 35.29 17.27 2.82
CA PRO A 32 35.77 16.11 2.06
C PRO A 32 35.35 14.75 2.64
N LYS A 33 35.37 14.60 3.97
CA LYS A 33 34.92 13.36 4.65
C LYS A 33 33.45 13.05 4.38
N ILE A 34 32.59 14.07 4.42
CA ILE A 34 31.15 13.92 4.18
C ILE A 34 30.88 13.66 2.70
N LEU A 35 31.64 14.31 1.82
CA LEU A 35 31.53 14.08 0.38
C LEU A 35 31.84 12.62 0.00
N THR A 36 32.85 12.01 0.63
CA THR A 36 33.15 10.58 0.46
C THR A 36 31.98 9.71 0.90
N TYR A 37 31.36 10.00 2.05
CA TYR A 37 30.18 9.28 2.53
C TYR A 37 28.99 9.39 1.55
N ILE A 38 28.71 10.58 1.03
CA ILE A 38 27.63 10.80 0.05
C ILE A 38 27.91 10.04 -1.24
N ARG A 39 29.15 10.06 -1.75
CA ARG A 39 29.56 9.32 -2.95
C ARG A 39 29.38 7.81 -2.78
N GLN A 40 29.78 7.27 -1.64
CA GLN A 40 29.56 5.85 -1.31
C GLN A 40 28.09 5.50 -1.12
N SER A 41 27.25 6.48 -0.80
CA SER A 41 25.81 6.30 -0.68
C SER A 41 25.09 6.33 -2.02
N VAL A 42 25.72 6.68 -3.15
CA VAL A 42 25.04 6.78 -4.45
C VAL A 42 24.50 5.42 -4.89
N CYS A 43 23.27 5.40 -5.39
CA CYS A 43 22.61 4.22 -5.94
C CYS A 43 21.86 4.57 -7.23
N ARG A 44 21.41 3.55 -7.97
CA ARG A 44 20.65 3.73 -9.22
C ARG A 44 19.18 3.48 -8.99
N LEU A 45 18.35 4.45 -9.36
CA LEU A 45 16.89 4.39 -9.31
C LEU A 45 16.33 4.80 -10.68
N ALA A 46 15.43 3.99 -11.25
CA ALA A 46 14.88 4.25 -12.57
C ALA A 46 14.14 5.60 -12.60
N GLY A 47 14.40 6.43 -13.61
CA GLY A 47 13.78 7.75 -13.77
C GLY A 47 14.28 8.84 -12.81
N VAL A 48 15.32 8.57 -12.00
CA VAL A 48 15.85 9.53 -11.02
C VAL A 48 17.32 9.81 -11.29
N THR A 49 17.67 11.09 -11.45
CA THR A 49 19.02 11.54 -11.81
C THR A 49 20.01 11.55 -10.63
N LYS A 50 19.53 11.75 -9.41
CA LYS A 50 20.32 11.76 -8.18
C LYS A 50 19.63 10.91 -7.12
N ALA A 51 20.17 9.73 -6.85
CA ALA A 51 19.64 8.82 -5.84
C ALA A 51 20.74 8.32 -4.90
N VAL A 52 20.35 8.10 -3.64
CA VAL A 52 21.23 7.63 -2.57
C VAL A 52 20.56 6.53 -1.74
N CYS A 53 21.35 5.60 -1.23
CA CYS A 53 20.94 4.61 -0.26
C CYS A 53 20.75 5.30 1.08
N CYS A 54 19.50 5.48 1.47
CA CYS A 54 19.11 6.15 2.70
C CYS A 54 18.72 5.12 3.77
N GLN A 55 19.13 5.35 5.01
CA GLN A 55 18.68 4.54 6.13
C GLN A 55 17.16 4.70 6.30
N LEU A 56 16.44 3.61 6.58
CA LEU A 56 14.97 3.61 6.65
C LEU A 56 14.39 4.68 7.60
N SER A 57 15.08 4.99 8.71
CA SER A 57 14.68 6.01 9.68
C SER A 57 14.86 7.46 9.18
N GLN A 58 15.64 7.67 8.12
CA GLN A 58 15.96 8.99 7.55
C GLN A 58 15.21 9.28 6.26
N ILE A 59 14.40 8.33 5.78
CA ILE A 59 13.60 8.51 4.58
C ILE A 59 12.46 9.47 4.88
N ASP A 60 12.36 10.52 4.09
CA ASP A 60 11.18 11.39 4.10
C ASP A 60 10.07 10.78 3.24
N LYS A 61 9.07 10.21 3.91
CA LYS A 61 7.97 9.52 3.25
C LYS A 61 7.15 10.46 2.35
N SER A 62 7.12 11.76 2.63
CA SER A 62 6.45 12.78 1.82
C SER A 62 7.08 12.92 0.42
N VAL A 63 8.40 12.75 0.30
CA VAL A 63 9.12 12.91 -0.97
C VAL A 63 9.07 11.64 -1.83
N LEU A 64 8.85 10.48 -1.21
CA LEU A 64 8.49 9.26 -1.94
C LEU A 64 7.07 9.33 -2.54
N VAL A 65 6.24 10.22 -1.99
CA VAL A 65 4.89 10.49 -2.46
C VAL A 65 4.87 11.57 -3.54
N ASP A 66 5.94 12.36 -3.69
CA ASP A 66 5.91 13.59 -4.50
C ASP A 66 7.08 13.72 -5.50
N LYS A 67 6.90 13.11 -6.69
CA LYS A 67 7.42 13.64 -7.96
C LYS A 67 6.34 13.58 -9.03
N GLN A 68 5.18 14.12 -8.71
CA GLN A 68 4.29 14.60 -9.75
C GLN A 68 3.61 15.86 -9.24
N GLY A 69 4.27 17.01 -9.49
CA GLY A 69 3.73 18.35 -9.32
C GLY A 69 2.52 18.61 -10.23
N SER A 70 1.46 17.86 -9.98
CA SER A 70 0.09 18.04 -10.40
C SER A 70 -0.74 17.80 -9.15
N ASN A 71 -1.86 18.49 -8.98
CA ASN A 71 -2.96 18.05 -8.12
C ASN A 71 -3.45 16.65 -8.55
N LYS A 72 -2.63 15.61 -8.36
CA LYS A 72 -3.00 14.23 -8.55
C LYS A 72 -3.46 13.78 -7.16
N PRO A 73 -4.75 13.50 -6.98
CA PRO A 73 -5.21 12.96 -5.72
C PRO A 73 -4.38 11.74 -5.37
N SER A 74 -3.92 11.66 -4.11
CA SER A 74 -3.28 10.48 -3.57
C SER A 74 -4.07 9.25 -4.00
N LEU A 75 -3.40 8.26 -4.60
CA LEU A 75 -4.06 7.04 -5.06
C LEU A 75 -4.77 6.33 -3.92
N LEU A 76 -4.22 6.41 -2.71
CA LEU A 76 -4.83 5.87 -1.50
C LEU A 76 -5.53 6.99 -0.73
N PRO A 77 -6.73 6.73 -0.18
CA PRO A 77 -7.45 7.70 0.62
C PRO A 77 -6.70 7.99 1.92
N VAL A 78 -6.85 9.22 2.42
CA VAL A 78 -6.28 9.64 3.72
C VAL A 78 -7.03 8.96 4.86
N GLU A 79 -8.35 8.83 4.73
CA GLU A 79 -9.21 8.10 5.65
C GLU A 79 -9.37 6.66 5.18
N CYS A 80 -8.85 5.70 5.94
CA CYS A 80 -8.96 4.28 5.66
C CYS A 80 -8.87 3.46 6.96
N GLY A 81 -9.29 2.19 6.91
CA GLY A 81 -9.08 1.25 8.02
C GLY A 81 -9.78 1.64 9.33
N ILE A 82 -10.88 2.38 9.26
CA ILE A 82 -11.67 2.76 10.44
C ILE A 82 -12.36 1.50 10.97
N ILE A 83 -11.89 0.99 12.10
CA ILE A 83 -12.50 -0.10 12.88
C ILE A 83 -12.86 0.50 14.24
N THR A 84 -14.01 0.11 14.80
CA THR A 84 -14.44 0.53 16.15
C THR A 84 -14.05 -0.46 17.25
N THR A 85 -13.27 -1.50 16.95
CA THR A 85 -12.97 -2.62 17.84
C THR A 85 -11.46 -2.90 17.90
N ASP A 86 -10.91 -2.99 19.12
CA ASP A 86 -9.47 -3.09 19.36
C ASP A 86 -8.96 -4.52 19.58
N ARG A 87 -9.86 -5.52 19.74
CA ARG A 87 -9.43 -6.92 19.97
C ARG A 87 -10.51 -7.97 19.64
N ILE A 88 -10.18 -8.90 18.75
CA ILE A 88 -10.95 -10.12 18.53
C ILE A 88 -10.42 -11.23 19.44
N SER A 89 -11.20 -11.66 20.43
CA SER A 89 -10.94 -12.86 21.22
C SER A 89 -12.23 -13.66 21.36
N ASN A 90 -12.22 -14.98 21.12
CA ASN A 90 -13.41 -15.83 21.02
C ASN A 90 -14.42 -15.29 19.99
N GLY A 91 -13.99 -15.14 18.74
CA GLY A 91 -14.71 -14.40 17.70
C GLY A 91 -16.17 -14.81 17.52
N GLN A 92 -17.04 -13.81 17.38
CA GLN A 92 -18.44 -13.94 17.02
C GLN A 92 -18.63 -13.53 15.55
N ALA A 93 -19.84 -13.75 15.01
CA ALA A 93 -20.19 -13.19 13.70
C ALA A 93 -20.03 -11.67 13.74
N THR A 94 -19.51 -11.10 12.65
CA THR A 94 -19.31 -9.66 12.54
C THR A 94 -20.65 -8.94 12.41
N ALA A 95 -20.71 -7.66 12.75
CA ALA A 95 -21.87 -6.85 12.37
C ALA A 95 -21.79 -6.45 10.87
N PRO A 96 -22.93 -6.17 10.21
CA PRO A 96 -22.92 -5.55 8.90
C PRO A 96 -22.06 -4.27 8.90
N PHE A 97 -21.20 -4.14 7.88
CA PHE A 97 -20.25 -3.03 7.71
C PHE A 97 -19.16 -2.88 8.77
N GLU A 98 -18.91 -3.88 9.64
CA GLU A 98 -17.81 -3.84 10.60
C GLU A 98 -16.43 -3.80 9.92
N PHE A 99 -16.29 -4.52 8.80
CA PHE A 99 -15.08 -4.52 7.96
C PHE A 99 -15.44 -4.13 6.51
N PRO A 100 -15.72 -2.84 6.25
CA PRO A 100 -16.34 -2.40 5.00
C PRO A 100 -15.44 -2.53 3.77
N TRP A 101 -14.12 -2.72 3.96
CA TRP A 101 -13.19 -2.99 2.85
C TRP A 101 -13.23 -4.44 2.36
N MET A 102 -13.94 -5.36 3.02
CA MET A 102 -13.98 -6.75 2.59
C MET A 102 -14.57 -6.88 1.17
N ALA A 103 -13.83 -7.55 0.29
CA ALA A 103 -14.22 -7.78 -1.09
C ALA A 103 -14.30 -9.29 -1.39
N LEU A 104 -15.38 -9.71 -2.06
CA LEU A 104 -15.58 -11.08 -2.50
C LEU A 104 -15.32 -11.17 -4.00
N LEU A 105 -14.36 -12.00 -4.40
CA LEU A 105 -14.03 -12.25 -5.80
C LEU A 105 -14.83 -13.46 -6.29
N ARG A 106 -15.58 -13.25 -7.38
CA ARG A 106 -16.46 -14.26 -7.96
C ARG A 106 -16.02 -14.61 -9.37
N TYR A 107 -16.05 -15.90 -9.67
CA TYR A 107 -15.46 -16.48 -10.87
C TYR A 107 -16.52 -17.17 -11.70
N LYS A 108 -16.43 -17.00 -13.00
CA LYS A 108 -17.23 -17.73 -13.97
C LYS A 108 -16.42 -18.91 -14.52
N ASP A 109 -17.02 -20.09 -14.50
CA ASP A 109 -16.47 -21.28 -15.15
C ASP A 109 -16.85 -21.37 -16.63
N LEU A 110 -16.36 -22.41 -17.31
CA LEU A 110 -16.66 -22.66 -18.73
C LEU A 110 -18.14 -22.96 -19.00
N SER A 111 -18.92 -23.38 -17.99
CA SER A 111 -20.36 -23.60 -18.10
C SER A 111 -21.18 -22.32 -17.90
N GLY A 112 -20.53 -21.22 -17.52
CA GLY A 112 -21.19 -19.97 -17.17
C GLY A 112 -21.60 -19.86 -15.71
N THR A 113 -21.33 -20.88 -14.89
CA THR A 113 -21.67 -20.90 -13.45
C THR A 113 -20.75 -19.96 -12.69
N ILE A 114 -21.34 -19.11 -11.84
CA ILE A 114 -20.60 -18.16 -11.00
C ILE A 114 -20.40 -18.75 -9.60
N THR A 115 -19.16 -18.76 -9.13
CA THR A 115 -18.78 -19.28 -7.82
C THR A 115 -17.93 -18.28 -7.04
N ASP A 116 -18.03 -18.32 -5.72
CA ASP A 116 -17.17 -17.57 -4.83
C ASP A 116 -15.81 -18.28 -4.71
N GLY A 117 -14.70 -17.56 -4.89
CA GLY A 117 -13.37 -18.21 -4.90
C GLY A 117 -12.33 -17.59 -3.99
N CYS A 118 -12.26 -16.26 -3.92
CA CYS A 118 -11.21 -15.55 -3.18
C CYS A 118 -11.76 -14.32 -2.47
N GLY A 119 -10.97 -13.81 -1.52
CA GLY A 119 -11.18 -12.51 -0.90
C GLY A 119 -10.25 -11.42 -1.44
N GLY A 120 -10.53 -10.19 -1.04
CA GLY A 120 -9.68 -9.03 -1.25
C GLY A 120 -10.04 -7.89 -0.29
N SER A 121 -9.35 -6.77 -0.43
CA SER A 121 -9.61 -5.56 0.33
C SER A 121 -9.70 -4.33 -0.56
N LEU A 122 -10.76 -3.55 -0.45
CA LEU A 122 -10.91 -2.26 -1.10
C LEU A 122 -9.86 -1.29 -0.53
N ILE A 123 -8.95 -0.81 -1.37
CA ILE A 123 -7.85 0.10 -0.97
C ILE A 123 -8.07 1.55 -1.42
N ASN A 124 -9.03 1.78 -2.32
CA ASN A 124 -9.57 3.08 -2.69
C ASN A 124 -10.89 2.86 -3.49
N GLU A 125 -11.48 3.91 -4.05
CA GLU A 125 -12.75 3.83 -4.80
C GLU A 125 -12.73 2.94 -6.06
N ARG A 126 -11.56 2.51 -6.54
CA ARG A 126 -11.41 1.82 -7.84
C ARG A 126 -10.59 0.54 -7.80
N TYR A 127 -9.90 0.26 -6.71
CA TYR A 127 -8.90 -0.80 -6.64
C TYR A 127 -9.16 -1.71 -5.43
N VAL A 128 -9.11 -3.01 -5.70
CA VAL A 128 -9.14 -4.07 -4.68
C VAL A 128 -7.80 -4.77 -4.69
N LEU A 129 -7.17 -4.86 -3.52
CA LEU A 129 -5.97 -5.64 -3.30
C LEU A 129 -6.35 -7.11 -3.05
N THR A 130 -5.69 -8.03 -3.74
CA THR A 130 -5.88 -9.48 -3.59
C THR A 130 -4.57 -10.22 -3.83
N ALA A 131 -4.56 -11.54 -3.64
CA ALA A 131 -3.41 -12.38 -3.93
C ALA A 131 -3.28 -12.66 -5.44
N ALA A 132 -2.05 -12.69 -5.97
CA ALA A 132 -1.81 -12.96 -7.38
C ALA A 132 -2.40 -14.31 -7.84
N HIS A 133 -2.37 -15.34 -6.98
CA HIS A 133 -2.94 -16.66 -7.31
C HIS A 133 -4.47 -16.62 -7.49
N CYS A 134 -5.16 -15.61 -6.93
CA CYS A 134 -6.60 -15.42 -7.14
C CYS A 134 -6.92 -14.93 -8.56
N LEU A 135 -5.95 -14.45 -9.34
CA LEU A 135 -6.18 -13.97 -10.71
C LEU A 135 -5.82 -15.03 -11.79
N GLY A 136 -5.17 -16.12 -11.40
CA GLY A 136 -4.63 -17.15 -12.29
C GLY A 136 -5.21 -18.54 -12.03
N VAL A 137 -6.52 -18.65 -11.80
CA VAL A 137 -7.17 -19.93 -11.49
C VAL A 137 -7.48 -20.69 -12.79
N ARG A 138 -6.94 -21.90 -12.95
CA ARG A 138 -7.18 -22.70 -14.17
C ARG A 138 -8.68 -23.00 -14.32
N ARG A 139 -9.24 -22.71 -15.51
CA ARG A 139 -10.66 -22.89 -15.90
C ARG A 139 -11.68 -21.96 -15.24
N LEU A 140 -11.23 -21.01 -14.42
CA LEU A 140 -12.09 -20.00 -13.78
C LEU A 140 -11.60 -18.61 -14.17
N VAL A 141 -12.49 -17.79 -14.72
CA VAL A 141 -12.19 -16.40 -15.06
C VAL A 141 -12.83 -15.51 -14.00
N LEU A 142 -12.06 -14.55 -13.46
CA LEU A 142 -12.62 -13.55 -12.56
C LEU A 142 -13.72 -12.78 -13.30
N ASP A 143 -14.95 -12.83 -12.78
CA ASP A 143 -16.13 -12.25 -13.43
C ASP A 143 -16.46 -10.88 -12.83
N HIS A 144 -16.60 -10.80 -11.50
CA HIS A 144 -16.80 -9.53 -10.79
C HIS A 144 -16.32 -9.58 -9.35
N VAL A 145 -16.23 -8.40 -8.73
CA VAL A 145 -16.01 -8.22 -7.30
C VAL A 145 -17.33 -7.74 -6.67
N ARG A 146 -17.71 -8.35 -5.55
CA ARG A 146 -18.83 -7.91 -4.70
C ARG A 146 -18.28 -7.20 -3.45
N LEU A 147 -18.75 -5.99 -3.19
CA LEU A 147 -18.42 -5.15 -2.03
C LEU A 147 -19.68 -4.96 -1.18
N GLY A 148 -19.51 -4.65 0.12
CA GLY A 148 -20.62 -4.37 1.03
C GLY A 148 -21.49 -5.59 1.36
N GLU A 149 -20.98 -6.80 1.11
CA GLU A 149 -21.64 -8.06 1.41
C GLU A 149 -21.43 -8.45 2.88
N HIS A 150 -22.47 -9.02 3.50
CA HIS A 150 -22.38 -9.62 4.83
C HIS A 150 -22.89 -11.06 4.81
N THR A 151 -24.14 -11.28 4.40
CA THR A 151 -24.74 -12.63 4.35
C THR A 151 -24.99 -13.08 2.92
N LYS A 152 -24.05 -13.85 2.34
CA LYS A 152 -24.05 -14.27 0.93
C LYS A 152 -25.32 -14.97 0.41
N SER A 153 -26.11 -15.57 1.30
CA SER A 153 -27.37 -16.26 0.97
C SER A 153 -28.60 -15.37 1.02
N LYS A 154 -28.48 -14.12 1.46
CA LYS A 154 -29.56 -13.14 1.57
C LYS A 154 -29.29 -11.98 0.62
N GLU A 155 -30.34 -11.43 0.05
CA GLU A 155 -30.25 -10.20 -0.74
C GLU A 155 -30.27 -8.95 0.16
N GLN A 156 -30.98 -9.04 1.30
CA GLN A 156 -31.10 -7.96 2.26
C GLN A 156 -30.45 -8.35 3.58
N ASP A 157 -29.41 -7.60 3.95
CA ASP A 157 -28.76 -7.67 5.25
C ASP A 157 -29.40 -6.64 6.19
N CYS A 158 -30.23 -7.11 7.11
CA CYS A 158 -30.89 -6.28 8.11
C CYS A 158 -30.09 -6.29 9.42
N ILE A 159 -29.89 -5.11 10.01
CA ILE A 159 -29.50 -4.99 11.42
C ILE A 159 -30.79 -5.12 12.23
N GLY A 160 -31.17 -6.35 12.53
CA GLY A 160 -32.18 -6.61 13.56
C GLY A 160 -31.58 -6.39 14.95
N SER A 161 -32.39 -6.00 15.93
CA SER A 161 -32.08 -6.35 17.31
C SER A 161 -32.07 -7.88 17.38
N GLU A 162 -30.89 -8.49 17.52
CA GLU A 162 -30.82 -9.93 17.80
C GLU A 162 -31.44 -10.17 19.19
N ASP A 163 -32.48 -11.02 19.22
CA ASP A 163 -32.78 -11.90 20.36
C ASP A 163 -31.97 -13.20 20.20
#